data_AF-A0A453AH54-F1
#
_entry.id   AF-A0A453AH54-F1
#
_cell.length_a   1.000
_cell.length_b   1.000
_cell.length_c   1.000
_cell.angle_alpha   90.00
_cell.angle_beta   90.00
_cell.angle_gamma   90.00
#
_symmetry.space_group_name_H-M   'P 1'
#
loop_
_entity.id
_entity.type
_entity.pdbx_description
1 polymer ?
#
loop_
_entity_poly.entity_id
_entity_poly.type
_entity_poly.pdbx_seq_one_letter_code
_entity_poly.pdbx_strand_id
1 'polypeptide(L)'
;QENGTKPEFGLAPQGVEQARSAGESLRKELEEMGVPVDSVKIRYSPFSRTTETARVVAGVLGVPFEGPSCKATVELRERYFGPSYELLSHEKYAEVWAIDEADPFLAPEGGESVADVASRLAGVLFSTDVEFHGSAVLIVSHGDPLQIFQAVLSGAKENPSFLDEVAGLKKESLVVPSVLSQHRKFALNTAELRQVV
;
A
#
# COMPACT_ATOMS: atom_id res chain seq x y z
N GLN A 1 -6.74 19.07 8.47
CA GLN A 1 -6.40 18.74 7.08
C GLN A 1 -5.31 17.69 7.17
N GLU A 2 -5.50 16.49 6.62
CA GLU A 2 -4.41 15.51 6.57
C GLU A 2 -3.28 16.05 5.69
N ASN A 3 -2.05 15.99 6.20
CA ASN A 3 -0.86 16.31 5.43
C ASN A 3 -0.79 15.37 4.22
N GLY A 4 -0.43 15.89 3.03
CA GLY A 4 -0.30 15.09 1.82
C GLY A 4 -1.47 15.14 0.82
N THR A 5 -2.57 15.86 1.11
CA THR A 5 -3.73 16.00 0.21
C THR A 5 -3.73 17.27 -0.65
N LYS A 6 -2.81 18.20 -0.37
CA LYS A 6 -2.68 19.45 -1.12
C LYS A 6 -1.97 19.23 -2.46
N PRO A 7 -2.33 20.00 -3.51
CA PRO A 7 -1.68 19.89 -4.82
C PRO A 7 -0.15 20.04 -4.80
N GLU A 8 0.40 20.83 -3.87
CA GLU A 8 1.87 20.98 -3.73
C GLU A 8 2.61 19.68 -3.35
N PHE A 9 1.89 18.66 -2.87
CA PHE A 9 2.43 17.33 -2.55
C PHE A 9 2.19 16.31 -3.67
N GLY A 10 1.84 16.78 -4.87
CA GLY A 10 1.76 15.99 -6.09
C GLY A 10 3.12 15.48 -6.58
N LEU A 11 3.11 14.85 -7.74
CA LEU A 11 4.31 14.33 -8.38
C LEU A 11 5.14 15.47 -8.98
N ALA A 12 6.46 15.36 -8.83
CA ALA A 12 7.39 16.10 -9.67
C ALA A 12 7.32 15.60 -11.12
N PRO A 13 7.80 16.38 -12.12
CA PRO A 13 7.78 15.95 -13.52
C PRO A 13 8.41 14.57 -13.77
N GLN A 14 9.53 14.26 -13.09
CA GLN A 14 10.16 12.94 -13.16
C GLN A 14 9.26 11.84 -12.57
N GLY A 15 8.52 12.12 -11.49
CA GLY A 15 7.57 11.19 -10.88
C GLY A 15 6.41 10.86 -11.81
N VAL A 16 5.95 11.82 -12.62
CA VAL A 16 4.93 11.59 -13.65
C VAL A 16 5.45 10.63 -14.73
N GLU A 17 6.70 10.80 -15.17
CA GLU A 17 7.33 9.89 -16.13
C GLU A 17 7.46 8.47 -15.56
N GLN A 18 7.93 8.36 -14.33
CA GLN A 18 8.05 7.08 -13.63
C GLN A 18 6.69 6.38 -13.48
N ALA A 19 5.63 7.12 -13.13
CA ALA A 19 4.27 6.57 -13.06
C ALA A 19 3.78 6.08 -14.44
N ARG A 20 4.13 6.80 -15.53
CA ARG A 20 3.81 6.38 -16.88
C ARG A 20 4.51 5.07 -17.24
N SER A 21 5.83 4.98 -17.01
CA SER A 21 6.59 3.75 -17.27
C SER A 21 6.07 2.58 -16.45
N ALA A 22 5.70 2.78 -15.18
CA ALA A 22 5.07 1.74 -14.36
C ALA A 22 3.72 1.28 -14.95
N GLY A 23 2.90 2.21 -15.46
CA GLY A 23 1.66 1.87 -16.15
C GLY A 23 1.87 1.10 -17.46
N GLU A 24 2.93 1.40 -18.20
CA GLU A 24 3.29 0.68 -19.43
C GLU A 24 3.75 -0.74 -19.13
N SER A 25 4.57 -0.93 -18.09
CA SER A 25 4.94 -2.26 -17.57
C SER A 25 3.70 -3.05 -17.14
N LEU A 26 2.77 -2.42 -16.41
CA LEU A 26 1.55 -3.08 -15.97
C LEU A 26 0.69 -3.53 -17.15
N ARG A 27 0.53 -2.68 -18.18
CA ARG A 27 -0.21 -3.07 -19.39
C ARG A 27 0.39 -4.33 -20.01
N LYS A 28 1.72 -4.36 -20.15
CA LYS A 28 2.43 -5.51 -20.72
C LYS A 28 2.22 -6.77 -19.89
N GLU A 29 2.32 -6.69 -18.56
CA GLU A 29 2.06 -7.83 -17.67
C GLU A 29 0.62 -8.34 -17.81
N LEU A 30 -0.37 -7.44 -17.87
CA LEU A 30 -1.78 -7.80 -18.07
C LEU A 30 -2.02 -8.50 -19.41
N GLU A 31 -1.41 -7.99 -20.48
CA GLU A 31 -1.46 -8.61 -21.82
C GLU A 31 -0.86 -10.03 -21.81
N GLU A 32 0.31 -10.21 -21.19
CA GLU A 32 0.98 -11.51 -21.05
C GLU A 32 0.14 -12.50 -20.22
N MET A 33 -0.59 -12.02 -19.22
CA MET A 33 -1.51 -12.82 -18.40
C MET A 33 -2.87 -13.06 -19.06
N GLY A 34 -3.16 -12.42 -20.20
CA GLY A 34 -4.46 -12.48 -20.85
C GLY A 34 -5.58 -11.77 -20.07
N VAL A 35 -5.23 -10.83 -19.19
CA VAL A 35 -6.19 -10.02 -18.42
C VAL A 35 -6.62 -8.81 -19.25
N PRO A 36 -7.92 -8.60 -19.47
CA PRO A 36 -8.41 -7.41 -20.16
C PRO A 36 -8.03 -6.14 -19.39
N VAL A 37 -7.36 -5.20 -20.05
CA VAL A 37 -6.86 -3.97 -19.43
C VAL A 37 -7.98 -3.11 -18.82
N ASP A 38 -9.16 -3.11 -19.43
CA ASP A 38 -10.35 -2.39 -18.97
C ASP A 38 -11.03 -3.03 -17.73
N SER A 39 -10.66 -4.26 -17.39
CA SER A 39 -11.16 -4.97 -16.20
C SER A 39 -10.40 -4.57 -14.92
N VAL A 40 -9.25 -3.92 -15.05
CA VAL A 40 -8.38 -3.57 -13.91
C VAL A 40 -9.08 -2.62 -12.96
N LYS A 41 -8.97 -2.93 -11.67
CA LYS A 41 -9.49 -2.10 -10.58
C LYS A 41 -8.34 -1.41 -9.90
N ILE A 42 -8.41 -0.08 -9.79
CA ILE A 42 -7.37 0.73 -9.17
C ILE A 42 -7.86 1.21 -7.81
N ARG A 43 -7.15 0.84 -6.76
CA ARG A 43 -7.33 1.37 -5.39
C ARG A 43 -6.13 2.19 -5.04
N TYR A 44 -6.34 3.42 -4.59
CA TYR A 44 -5.24 4.35 -4.35
C TYR A 44 -5.44 5.14 -3.07
N SER A 45 -4.34 5.49 -2.40
CA SER A 45 -4.44 6.40 -1.26
C SER A 45 -4.93 7.79 -1.70
N PRO A 46 -5.71 8.51 -0.86
CA PRO A 46 -6.23 9.84 -1.20
C PRO A 46 -5.16 10.94 -1.24
N PHE A 47 -3.90 10.65 -0.93
CA PHE A 47 -2.83 11.64 -1.01
C PHE A 47 -2.54 12.05 -2.45
N SER A 48 -2.10 13.29 -2.67
CA SER A 48 -1.98 13.88 -4.00
C SER A 48 -1.02 13.11 -4.90
N ARG A 49 0.17 12.76 -4.39
CA ARG A 49 1.14 11.90 -5.12
C ARG A 49 0.56 10.57 -5.57
N THR A 50 -0.21 9.87 -4.73
CA THR A 50 -0.80 8.56 -5.08
C THR A 50 -1.99 8.72 -6.02
N THR A 51 -2.79 9.77 -5.83
CA THR A 51 -3.89 10.14 -6.72
C THR A 51 -3.38 10.45 -8.12
N GLU A 52 -2.30 11.21 -8.23
CA GLU A 52 -1.67 11.54 -9.52
C GLU A 52 -1.03 10.31 -10.17
N THR A 53 -0.30 9.47 -9.42
CA THR A 53 0.22 8.20 -9.93
C THR A 53 -0.91 7.33 -10.48
N ALA A 54 -1.99 7.15 -9.72
CA ALA A 54 -3.14 6.36 -10.14
C ALA A 54 -3.81 6.94 -11.39
N ARG A 55 -3.91 8.26 -11.50
CA ARG A 55 -4.47 8.94 -12.69
C ARG A 55 -3.60 8.73 -13.92
N VAL A 56 -2.28 8.84 -13.78
CA VAL A 56 -1.34 8.58 -14.88
C VAL A 56 -1.46 7.13 -15.35
N VAL A 57 -1.42 6.17 -14.43
CA VAL A 57 -1.55 4.75 -14.77
C VAL A 57 -2.91 4.44 -15.41
N ALA A 58 -4.00 4.99 -14.87
CA ALA A 58 -5.34 4.83 -15.47
C ALA A 58 -5.37 5.36 -16.91
N GLY A 59 -4.77 6.53 -17.16
CA GLY A 59 -4.67 7.11 -18.50
C GLY A 59 -3.85 6.24 -19.47
N VAL A 60 -2.76 5.64 -18.98
CA VAL A 60 -1.99 4.64 -19.74
C VAL A 60 -2.90 3.47 -20.10
N LEU A 61 -3.57 2.85 -19.12
CA LEU A 61 -4.48 1.71 -19.35
C LEU A 61 -5.75 2.05 -20.15
N GLY A 62 -6.08 3.33 -20.35
CA GLY A 62 -7.34 3.75 -20.97
C GLY A 62 -8.56 3.58 -20.05
N VAL A 63 -8.35 3.46 -18.74
CA VAL A 63 -9.40 3.35 -17.73
C VAL A 63 -9.83 4.75 -17.30
N PRO A 64 -11.14 5.09 -17.33
CA PRO A 64 -11.63 6.38 -16.84
C PRO A 64 -11.34 6.56 -15.35
N PHE A 65 -10.57 7.59 -14.99
CA PHE A 65 -10.16 7.83 -13.60
C PHE A 65 -11.32 8.24 -12.68
N GLU A 66 -12.29 9.00 -13.21
CA GLU A 66 -13.52 9.38 -12.48
C GLU A 66 -14.61 8.29 -12.59
N GLY A 67 -14.24 7.08 -13.01
CA GLY A 67 -15.13 5.94 -13.17
C GLY A 67 -15.11 4.96 -11.99
N PRO A 68 -16.00 3.95 -11.97
CA PRO A 68 -16.13 3.00 -10.86
C PRO A 68 -14.91 2.08 -10.69
N SER A 69 -14.05 1.96 -11.71
CA SER A 69 -12.82 1.15 -11.62
C SER A 69 -11.75 1.80 -10.76
N CYS A 70 -11.78 3.11 -10.55
CA CYS A 70 -10.80 3.84 -9.75
C CYS A 70 -11.44 4.34 -8.46
N LYS A 71 -10.87 3.99 -7.30
CA LYS A 71 -11.43 4.37 -5.99
C LYS A 71 -10.32 4.80 -5.04
N ALA A 72 -10.50 5.98 -4.45
CA ALA A 72 -9.70 6.42 -3.33
C ALA A 72 -10.04 5.59 -2.08
N THR A 73 -9.03 5.09 -1.40
CA THR A 73 -9.14 4.21 -0.22
C THR A 73 -8.27 4.80 0.88
N VAL A 74 -8.89 5.32 1.93
CA VAL A 74 -8.19 6.02 3.04
C VAL A 74 -7.23 5.07 3.76
N GLU A 75 -7.60 3.79 3.83
CA GLU A 75 -6.84 2.71 4.42
C GLU A 75 -5.56 2.38 3.66
N LEU A 76 -5.29 3.03 2.51
CA LEU A 76 -4.02 2.94 1.77
C LEU A 76 -3.08 4.13 2.04
N ARG A 77 -3.43 5.04 2.96
CA ARG A 77 -2.56 6.19 3.30
C ARG A 77 -1.22 5.74 3.89
N GLU A 78 -0.24 6.64 3.82
CA GLU A 78 1.07 6.45 4.45
C GLU A 78 0.89 6.19 5.95
N ARG A 79 1.81 5.43 6.55
CA ARG A 79 1.80 5.23 8.00
C ARG A 79 1.93 6.58 8.70
N TYR A 80 1.03 6.85 9.64
CA TYR A 80 1.11 8.05 10.45
C TYR A 80 2.08 7.81 11.61
N PHE A 81 3.24 8.47 11.61
CA PHE A 81 4.27 8.27 12.65
C PHE A 81 4.06 9.13 13.91
N GLY A 82 2.95 9.87 13.99
CA GLY A 82 2.65 10.75 15.10
C GLY A 82 3.22 12.17 14.95
N PRO A 83 2.79 13.12 15.79
CA PRO A 83 3.10 14.54 15.64
C PRO A 83 4.59 14.87 15.76
N SER A 84 5.34 14.06 16.52
CA SER A 84 6.78 14.26 16.73
C SER A 84 7.64 13.91 15.52
N TYR A 85 7.06 13.24 14.51
CA TYR A 85 7.75 12.80 13.29
C TYR A 85 7.19 13.44 12.01
N GLU A 86 6.00 14.03 12.06
CA GLU A 86 5.38 14.71 10.92
C GLU A 86 6.25 15.85 10.37
N LEU A 87 6.38 15.91 9.05
CA LEU A 87 7.13 16.93 8.31
C LEU A 87 8.63 17.01 8.67
N LEU A 88 9.16 16.01 9.39
CA LEU A 88 10.58 15.89 9.67
C LEU A 88 11.31 15.09 8.58
N SER A 89 12.64 15.13 8.63
CA SER A 89 13.50 14.37 7.73
C SER A 89 13.29 12.86 7.86
N HIS A 90 13.45 12.15 6.74
CA HIS A 90 13.45 10.68 6.70
C HIS A 90 14.57 10.05 7.55
N GLU A 91 15.58 10.84 7.99
CA GLU A 91 16.63 10.38 8.90
C GLU A 91 16.08 9.87 10.23
N LYS A 92 14.89 10.35 10.63
CA LYS A 92 14.19 9.88 11.84
C LYS A 92 13.58 8.50 11.71
N TYR A 93 13.49 7.94 10.49
CA TYR A 93 12.92 6.61 10.31
C TYR A 93 13.73 5.50 10.98
N ALA A 94 15.05 5.65 11.15
CA ALA A 94 15.86 4.65 11.82
C ALA A 94 15.41 4.41 13.28
N GLU A 95 14.94 5.45 13.97
CA GLU A 95 14.42 5.35 15.34
C GLU A 95 13.10 4.57 15.37
N VAL A 96 12.21 4.84 14.41
CA VAL A 96 10.93 4.12 14.27
C VAL A 96 11.16 2.67 13.90
N TRP A 97 12.10 2.38 12.99
CA TRP A 97 12.37 1.01 12.55
C TRP A 97 12.92 0.13 13.68
N ALA A 98 13.71 0.70 14.59
CA ALA A 98 14.17 -0.03 15.77
C ALA A 98 13.00 -0.42 16.70
N ILE A 99 11.98 0.44 16.80
CA ILE A 99 10.74 0.14 17.52
C ILE A 99 9.98 -1.00 16.81
N ASP A 100 9.82 -0.88 15.49
CA ASP A 100 9.07 -1.86 14.68
C ASP A 100 9.68 -3.27 14.69
N GLU A 101 11.02 -3.36 14.67
CA GLU A 101 11.75 -4.63 14.74
C GLU A 101 11.60 -5.28 16.11
N ALA A 102 11.59 -4.49 17.18
CA ALA A 102 11.45 -4.99 18.54
C ALA A 102 10.02 -5.45 18.87
N ASP A 103 9.01 -4.67 18.48
CA ASP A 103 7.60 -5.01 18.67
C ASP A 103 6.72 -4.29 17.62
N PRO A 104 6.14 -5.03 16.64
CA PRO A 104 5.32 -4.43 15.60
C PRO A 104 3.96 -3.91 16.11
N PHE A 105 3.61 -4.17 17.37
CA PHE A 105 2.42 -3.62 18.03
C PHE A 105 2.71 -2.37 18.85
N LEU A 106 3.97 -1.94 18.94
CA LEU A 106 4.34 -0.68 19.55
C LEU A 106 4.28 0.44 18.51
N ALA A 107 3.64 1.54 18.87
CA ALA A 107 3.54 2.73 18.03
C ALA A 107 4.42 3.86 18.60
N PRO A 108 5.00 4.73 17.75
CA PRO A 108 5.46 6.02 18.21
C PRO A 108 4.29 6.81 18.83
N GLU A 109 4.58 7.73 19.74
CA GLU A 109 3.55 8.46 20.48
C GLU A 109 2.57 9.17 19.53
N GLY A 110 1.28 8.82 19.65
CA GLY A 110 0.21 9.36 18.83
C GLY A 110 0.19 8.89 17.36
N GLY A 111 1.08 7.98 16.96
CA GLY A 111 1.13 7.39 15.62
C GLY A 111 0.48 6.00 15.52
N GLU A 112 0.67 5.35 14.37
CA GLU A 112 0.26 3.99 14.05
C GLU A 112 1.44 3.02 14.30
N SER A 113 1.15 1.85 14.86
CA SER A 113 2.08 0.70 14.86
C SER A 113 2.07 -0.01 13.50
N VAL A 114 3.03 -0.92 13.27
CA VAL A 114 3.00 -1.79 12.09
C VAL A 114 1.71 -2.63 12.07
N ALA A 115 1.27 -3.12 13.23
CA ALA A 115 0.05 -3.90 13.37
C ALA A 115 -1.21 -3.09 13.05
N ASP A 116 -1.28 -1.81 13.42
CA ASP A 116 -2.41 -0.93 13.07
C ASP A 116 -2.53 -0.77 11.56
N VAL A 117 -1.40 -0.54 10.88
CA VAL A 117 -1.34 -0.45 9.42
C VAL A 117 -1.70 -1.79 8.78
N ALA A 118 -1.18 -2.90 9.30
CA ALA A 118 -1.50 -4.24 8.81
C ALA A 118 -3.00 -4.56 8.94
N SER A 119 -3.64 -4.20 10.04
CA SER A 119 -5.06 -4.42 10.29
C SER A 119 -5.94 -3.67 9.29
N ARG A 120 -5.70 -2.37 9.05
CA ARG A 120 -6.46 -1.61 8.04
C ARG A 120 -6.24 -2.15 6.62
N LEU A 121 -5.03 -2.60 6.32
CA LEU A 121 -4.70 -3.20 5.02
C LEU A 121 -5.34 -4.58 4.81
N ALA A 122 -5.47 -5.39 5.87
CA ALA A 122 -6.24 -6.64 5.83
C ALA A 122 -7.72 -6.36 5.52
N GLY A 123 -8.28 -5.28 6.07
CA GLY A 123 -9.62 -4.80 5.71
C GLY A 123 -9.75 -4.44 4.22
N VAL A 124 -8.74 -3.79 3.64
CA VAL A 124 -8.70 -3.51 2.19
C VAL A 124 -8.69 -4.81 1.39
N LEU A 125 -7.85 -5.79 1.75
CA LEU A 125 -7.79 -7.09 1.09
C LEU A 125 -9.15 -7.80 1.11
N PHE A 126 -9.78 -7.90 2.28
CA PHE A 126 -11.08 -8.53 2.43
C PHE A 126 -12.15 -7.85 1.56
N SER A 127 -12.22 -6.51 1.62
CA SER A 127 -13.19 -5.76 0.81
C SER A 127 -12.94 -5.91 -0.69
N THR A 128 -11.67 -5.97 -1.11
CA THR A 128 -11.27 -6.08 -2.51
C THR A 128 -11.57 -7.46 -3.07
N ASP A 129 -11.28 -8.52 -2.29
CA ASP A 129 -11.55 -9.91 -2.70
C ASP A 129 -13.06 -10.15 -2.89
N VAL A 130 -13.87 -9.65 -1.96
CA VAL A 130 -15.34 -9.67 -2.05
C VAL A 130 -15.87 -8.83 -3.21
N GLU A 131 -15.29 -7.65 -3.48
CA GLU A 131 -15.79 -6.75 -4.51
C GLU A 131 -15.48 -7.24 -5.93
N PHE A 132 -14.39 -8.00 -6.12
CA PHE A 132 -13.80 -8.17 -7.45
C PHE A 132 -13.56 -9.59 -7.96
N HIS A 133 -13.77 -10.63 -7.14
CA HIS A 133 -13.90 -12.03 -7.57
C HIS A 133 -13.06 -12.43 -8.81
N GLY A 134 -11.75 -12.20 -8.76
CA GLY A 134 -10.81 -12.58 -9.83
C GLY A 134 -10.42 -11.48 -10.83
N SER A 135 -10.86 -10.23 -10.65
CA SER A 135 -10.34 -9.09 -11.42
C SER A 135 -8.91 -8.75 -10.99
N ALA A 136 -8.06 -8.30 -11.91
CA ALA A 136 -6.76 -7.75 -11.54
C ALA A 136 -6.95 -6.41 -10.79
N VAL A 137 -6.24 -6.26 -9.66
CA VAL A 137 -6.32 -5.07 -8.82
C VAL A 137 -4.94 -4.43 -8.71
N LEU A 138 -4.86 -3.15 -9.06
CA LEU A 138 -3.70 -2.30 -8.81
C LEU A 138 -3.88 -1.53 -7.50
N ILE A 139 -2.95 -1.70 -6.57
CA ILE A 139 -2.87 -0.93 -5.32
C ILE A 139 -1.79 0.17 -5.46
N VAL A 140 -2.19 1.44 -5.34
CA VAL A 140 -1.27 2.59 -5.38
C VAL A 140 -1.20 3.24 -4.00
N SER A 141 -0.08 3.02 -3.30
CA SER A 141 0.10 3.47 -1.92
C SER A 141 1.54 3.98 -1.71
N HIS A 142 2.10 3.81 -0.52
CA HIS A 142 3.37 4.38 -0.09
C HIS A 142 4.33 3.30 0.37
N GLY A 143 5.59 3.69 0.61
CA GLY A 143 6.66 2.75 0.89
C GLY A 143 6.37 1.84 2.09
N ASP A 144 5.97 2.40 3.23
CA ASP A 144 5.78 1.62 4.46
C ASP A 144 4.50 0.73 4.39
N PRO A 145 3.31 1.25 4.02
CA PRO A 145 2.13 0.44 3.80
C PRO A 145 2.34 -0.68 2.77
N LEU A 146 3.02 -0.45 1.65
CA LEU A 146 3.24 -1.50 0.64
C LEU A 146 4.21 -2.59 1.12
N GLN A 147 5.17 -2.26 1.97
CA GLN A 147 6.04 -3.23 2.63
C GLN A 147 5.24 -4.11 3.61
N ILE A 148 4.41 -3.47 4.43
CA ILE A 148 3.54 -4.14 5.41
C ILE A 148 2.49 -5.00 4.68
N PHE A 149 1.91 -4.50 3.59
CA PHE A 149 0.96 -5.22 2.75
C PHE A 149 1.55 -6.53 2.22
N GLN A 150 2.79 -6.50 1.74
CA GLN A 150 3.48 -7.69 1.24
C GLN A 150 3.79 -8.69 2.37
N ALA A 151 4.15 -8.23 3.57
CA ALA A 151 4.29 -9.12 4.72
C ALA A 151 2.96 -9.79 5.07
N VAL A 152 1.85 -9.04 5.07
CA VAL A 152 0.52 -9.57 5.31
C VAL A 152 0.14 -10.63 4.28
N LEU A 153 0.36 -10.36 2.99
CA LEU A 153 0.11 -11.32 1.92
C LEU A 153 1.00 -12.56 2.01
N SER A 154 2.28 -12.40 2.38
CA SER A 154 3.19 -13.53 2.60
C SER A 154 2.71 -14.42 3.74
N GLY A 155 2.31 -13.83 4.87
CA GLY A 155 1.73 -14.57 5.99
C GLY A 155 0.43 -15.28 5.63
N ALA A 156 -0.45 -14.61 4.87
CA ALA A 156 -1.70 -15.19 4.38
C ALA A 156 -1.50 -16.37 3.41
N LYS A 157 -0.44 -16.31 2.59
CA LYS A 157 -0.06 -17.39 1.67
C LYS A 157 0.40 -18.64 2.43
N GLU A 158 1.13 -18.46 3.53
CA GLU A 158 1.59 -19.57 4.38
C GLU A 158 0.47 -20.10 5.29
N ASN A 159 -0.38 -19.22 5.80
CA ASN A 159 -1.51 -19.55 6.66
C ASN A 159 -2.74 -18.68 6.31
N PRO A 160 -3.79 -19.23 5.68
CA PRO A 160 -4.99 -18.46 5.34
C PRO A 160 -5.69 -17.79 6.53
N SER A 161 -5.60 -18.34 7.75
CA SER A 161 -6.19 -17.70 8.95
C SER A 161 -5.44 -16.44 9.39
N PHE A 162 -4.25 -16.19 8.83
CA PHE A 162 -3.40 -15.06 9.19
C PHE A 162 -4.10 -13.72 8.96
N LEU A 163 -4.91 -13.60 7.90
CA LEU A 163 -5.67 -12.36 7.65
C LEU A 163 -6.65 -12.04 8.78
N ASP A 164 -7.35 -13.05 9.30
CA ASP A 164 -8.27 -12.88 10.42
C ASP A 164 -7.52 -12.55 11.73
N GLU A 165 -6.33 -13.11 11.92
CA GLU A 165 -5.47 -12.83 13.07
C GLU A 165 -4.93 -11.39 13.05
N VAL A 166 -4.51 -10.91 11.87
CA VAL A 166 -4.06 -9.52 11.66
C VAL A 166 -5.23 -8.53 11.79
N ALA A 167 -6.37 -8.82 11.17
CA ALA A 167 -7.56 -7.98 11.26
C ALA A 167 -8.03 -7.84 12.72
N GLY A 168 -7.98 -8.94 13.49
CA GLY A 168 -8.32 -8.95 14.91
C GLY A 168 -7.24 -8.42 15.86
N LEU A 169 -6.08 -7.97 15.36
CA LEU A 169 -4.93 -7.52 16.17
C LEU A 169 -4.56 -8.52 17.29
N LYS A 170 -4.58 -9.82 16.99
CA LYS A 170 -4.35 -10.87 18.00
C LYS A 170 -2.87 -10.93 18.42
N LYS A 171 -2.52 -10.12 19.42
CA LYS A 171 -1.16 -10.03 19.98
C LYS A 171 -0.63 -11.35 20.53
N GLU A 172 -1.52 -12.26 20.93
CA GLU A 172 -1.16 -13.57 21.48
C GLU A 172 -0.75 -14.60 20.41
N SER A 173 -0.98 -14.30 19.12
CA SER A 173 -0.46 -15.13 18.03
C SER A 173 1.05 -14.95 17.95
N LEU A 174 1.83 -16.03 18.06
CA LEU A 174 3.29 -15.97 17.90
C LEU A 174 3.71 -15.69 16.44
N VAL A 175 2.82 -15.92 15.47
CA VAL A 175 3.10 -15.83 14.04
C VAL A 175 2.97 -14.40 13.54
N VAL A 176 1.94 -13.67 14.00
CA VAL A 176 1.67 -12.29 13.57
C VAL A 176 2.85 -11.34 13.82
N PRO A 177 3.41 -11.22 15.04
CA PRO A 177 4.56 -10.35 15.27
C PRO A 177 5.76 -10.74 14.41
N SER A 178 6.08 -12.04 14.32
CA SER A 178 7.23 -12.55 13.56
C SER A 178 7.18 -12.18 12.07
N VAL A 179 5.98 -12.25 11.46
CA VAL A 179 5.78 -11.86 10.06
C VAL A 179 5.83 -10.34 9.90
N LEU A 180 5.14 -9.59 10.75
CA LEU A 180 5.04 -8.14 10.65
C LEU A 180 6.38 -7.43 10.88
N SER A 181 7.20 -7.89 11.82
CA SER A 181 8.55 -7.33 12.05
C SER A 181 9.47 -7.47 10.82
N GLN A 182 9.15 -8.36 9.88
CA GLN A 182 9.94 -8.59 8.66
C GLN A 182 9.48 -7.74 7.46
N HIS A 183 8.49 -6.85 7.61
CA HIS A 183 7.95 -6.05 6.50
C HIS A 183 9.02 -5.32 5.68
N ARG A 184 10.12 -4.91 6.33
CA ARG A 184 11.26 -4.24 5.69
C ARG A 184 11.97 -5.06 4.62
N LYS A 185 11.87 -6.39 4.66
CA LYS A 185 12.41 -7.27 3.61
C LYS A 185 11.71 -7.08 2.27
N PHE A 186 10.52 -6.47 2.27
CA PHE A 186 9.72 -6.21 1.08
C PHE A 186 9.90 -4.79 0.52
N ALA A 187 11.00 -4.10 0.87
CA ALA A 187 11.29 -2.76 0.37
C ALA A 187 11.16 -2.66 -1.16
N LEU A 188 10.65 -1.52 -1.62
CA LEU A 188 10.38 -1.22 -3.01
C LEU A 188 11.30 -0.09 -3.49
N ASN A 189 11.72 -0.16 -4.75
CA ASN A 189 12.34 0.96 -5.43
C ASN A 189 11.30 2.03 -5.76
N THR A 190 11.78 3.24 -6.07
CA THR A 190 10.89 4.34 -6.48
C THR A 190 10.12 3.95 -7.74
N ALA A 191 8.78 4.06 -7.68
CA ALA A 191 7.87 3.70 -8.76
C ALA A 191 7.98 2.26 -9.27
N GLU A 192 8.45 1.34 -8.41
CA GLU A 192 8.47 -0.08 -8.73
C GLU A 192 7.05 -0.63 -8.86
N LEU A 193 6.75 -1.26 -10.00
CA LEU A 193 5.62 -2.16 -10.15
C LEU A 193 6.04 -3.54 -9.64
N ARG A 194 5.25 -4.13 -8.76
CA ARG A 194 5.51 -5.47 -8.23
C ARG A 194 4.22 -6.27 -8.20
N GLN A 195 4.22 -7.39 -8.90
CA GLN A 195 3.19 -8.40 -8.76
C GLN A 195 3.31 -9.04 -7.36
N VAL A 196 2.18 -9.12 -6.67
CA VAL A 196 2.03 -9.81 -5.39
C VAL A 196 1.02 -10.95 -5.58
N VAL A 197 1.13 -12.01 -4.76
CA VAL A 197 0.55 -13.38 -4.85
C VAL A 197 1.15 -14.35 -5.87
#